data_AF-F6GBX5-F1
#
_entry.id   AF-F6GBX5-F1
#
_cell.length_a   1.000
_cell.length_b   1.000
_cell.length_c   1.000
_cell.angle_alpha   90.00
_cell.angle_beta   90.00
_cell.angle_gamma   90.00
#
_symmetry.space_group_name_H-M   'P 1'
#
loop_
_entity.id
_entity.type
_entity.pdbx_description
1 polymer ?
#
loop_
_entity_poly.entity_id
_entity_poly.type
_entity_poly.pdbx_seq_one_letter_code
_entity_poly.pdbx_strand_id
1 'polypeptide(L)'
;MDNKEEINKLEQAEKKIDNFINNGKNAINSAKEGADSIAKVTSNFKGTIDSANNLVSSVNGLKDNFLESKKLQIETEIKLKKIQNEHQTNNRIISEEYGKQKVAMDKASTVVDEGLRGDDIEKIREGLNAMTNVANHNPMVKLQKQIDEKLEEDLNKNLDDDDFIIEI
;
A
#
# COMPACT_ATOMS: atom_id res chain seq x y z
N MET A 1 -8.19 14.97 -7.68
CA MET A 1 -9.40 14.93 -6.85
C MET A 1 -8.93 14.96 -5.41
N ASP A 2 -9.41 15.92 -4.63
CA ASP A 2 -8.83 16.30 -3.34
C ASP A 2 -9.29 15.35 -2.22
N ASN A 3 -8.34 14.74 -1.50
CA ASN A 3 -8.59 13.89 -0.32
C ASN A 3 -9.48 14.58 0.74
N LYS A 4 -9.52 15.91 0.77
CA LYS A 4 -10.43 16.69 1.64
C LYS A 4 -11.91 16.50 1.30
N GLU A 5 -12.25 16.30 0.04
CA GLU A 5 -13.64 16.17 -0.40
C GLU A 5 -14.23 14.79 -0.05
N GLU A 6 -13.39 13.74 -0.05
CA GLU A 6 -13.78 12.39 0.37
C GLU A 6 -13.88 12.26 1.90
N ILE A 7 -12.99 12.90 2.66
CA ILE A 7 -13.07 12.98 4.13
C ILE A 7 -14.39 13.66 4.57
N ASN A 8 -14.78 14.73 3.88
CA ASN A 8 -16.01 15.46 4.19
C ASN A 8 -17.29 14.63 3.86
N LYS A 9 -17.23 13.75 2.84
CA LYS A 9 -18.32 12.81 2.54
C LYS A 9 -18.41 11.68 3.58
N LEU A 10 -17.28 11.24 4.13
CA LEU A 10 -17.22 10.27 5.23
C LEU A 10 -17.83 10.85 6.52
N GLU A 11 -17.49 12.08 6.89
CA GLU A 11 -18.08 12.75 8.06
C GLU A 11 -19.61 12.92 7.93
N GLN A 12 -20.11 13.18 6.72
CA GLN A 12 -21.55 13.28 6.48
C GLN A 12 -22.26 11.93 6.55
N ALA A 13 -21.61 10.85 6.10
CA ALA A 13 -22.14 9.50 6.21
C ALA A 13 -22.17 9.04 7.69
N GLU A 14 -21.11 9.34 8.44
CA GLU A 14 -21.01 9.06 9.87
C GLU A 14 -22.12 9.76 10.67
N LYS A 15 -22.34 11.06 10.43
CA LYS A 15 -23.43 11.82 11.06
C LYS A 15 -24.82 11.25 10.78
N LYS A 16 -25.06 10.75 9.56
CA LYS A 16 -26.35 10.12 9.20
C LYS A 16 -26.56 8.80 9.92
N ILE A 17 -25.50 8.00 10.05
CA ILE A 17 -25.53 6.72 10.77
C ILE A 17 -25.75 6.96 12.26
N ASP A 18 -25.04 7.93 12.86
CA ASP A 18 -25.20 8.25 14.28
C ASP A 18 -26.61 8.75 14.60
N ASN A 19 -27.20 9.56 13.72
CA ASN A 19 -28.60 9.98 13.85
C ASN A 19 -29.58 8.80 13.78
N PHE A 20 -29.34 7.83 12.90
CA PHE A 20 -30.16 6.63 12.80
C PHE A 20 -30.05 5.75 14.06
N ILE A 21 -28.82 5.53 14.56
CA ILE A 21 -28.57 4.76 15.79
C ILE A 21 -29.21 5.43 17.00
N ASN A 22 -29.08 6.75 17.13
CA ASN A 22 -29.67 7.50 18.24
C ASN A 22 -31.21 7.46 18.21
N ASN A 23 -31.81 7.59 17.02
CA ASN A 23 -33.25 7.43 16.86
C ASN A 23 -33.73 6.01 17.19
N GLY A 24 -32.96 4.98 16.77
CA GLY A 24 -33.23 3.59 17.12
C GLY A 24 -33.15 3.32 18.63
N LYS A 25 -32.11 3.83 19.31
CA LYS A 25 -31.97 3.75 20.77
C LYS A 25 -33.12 4.44 21.50
N ASN A 26 -33.54 5.62 21.04
CA ASN A 26 -34.67 6.35 21.62
C ASN A 26 -35.98 5.58 21.43
N ALA A 27 -36.23 5.01 20.25
CA ALA A 27 -37.41 4.18 19.99
C ALA A 27 -37.43 2.90 20.86
N ILE A 28 -36.27 2.26 21.04
CA ILE A 28 -36.11 1.09 21.93
C ILE A 28 -36.38 1.48 23.39
N ASN A 29 -35.85 2.62 23.85
CA ASN A 29 -36.07 3.10 25.21
C ASN A 29 -37.54 3.46 25.46
N SER A 30 -38.20 4.16 24.53
CA SER A 30 -39.64 4.43 24.63
C SER A 30 -40.50 3.16 24.58
N ALA A 31 -40.10 2.16 23.79
CA ALA A 31 -40.76 0.85 23.77
C ALA A 31 -40.55 0.08 25.07
N LYS A 32 -39.39 0.21 25.71
CA LYS A 32 -39.06 -0.39 27.01
C LYS A 32 -39.86 0.25 28.14
N GLU A 33 -39.96 1.58 28.17
CA GLU A 33 -40.80 2.34 29.12
C GLU A 33 -42.30 2.04 28.94
N GLY A 34 -42.77 1.88 27.70
CA GLY A 34 -44.13 1.45 27.38
C GLY A 34 -44.43 -0.03 27.69
N ALA A 35 -43.41 -0.88 27.80
CA ALA A 35 -43.54 -2.30 28.10
C ALA A 35 -43.56 -2.59 29.61
N ASP A 36 -42.82 -1.80 30.40
CA ASP A 36 -42.86 -1.87 31.87
C ASP A 36 -44.26 -1.51 32.43
N SER A 37 -45.05 -0.76 31.66
CA SER A 37 -46.46 -0.45 31.96
C SER A 37 -47.46 -1.55 31.54
N ILE A 38 -47.04 -2.56 30.76
CA ILE A 38 -47.88 -3.65 30.23
C ILE A 38 -47.24 -5.02 30.53
N ALA A 39 -47.01 -5.33 31.80
CA ALA A 39 -46.27 -6.49 32.28
C ALA A 39 -46.88 -7.90 32.00
N LYS A 40 -47.88 -8.05 31.10
CA LYS A 40 -48.57 -9.32 30.81
C LYS A 40 -48.43 -9.88 29.39
N VAL A 41 -47.68 -9.24 28.49
CA VAL A 41 -47.45 -9.73 27.11
C VAL A 41 -45.97 -10.09 26.89
N THR A 42 -45.46 -11.02 27.69
CA THR A 42 -44.03 -11.08 28.03
C THR A 42 -43.13 -11.88 27.06
N SER A 43 -43.65 -12.84 26.27
CA SER A 43 -42.80 -13.66 25.38
C SER A 43 -42.53 -13.00 24.02
N ASN A 44 -43.57 -12.47 23.38
CA ASN A 44 -43.46 -11.88 22.03
C ASN A 44 -42.74 -10.53 22.09
N PHE A 45 -42.90 -9.77 23.18
CA PHE A 45 -42.24 -8.48 23.33
C PHE A 45 -40.74 -8.63 23.65
N LYS A 46 -40.37 -9.61 24.47
CA LYS A 46 -38.96 -9.95 24.70
C LYS A 46 -38.27 -10.39 23.41
N GLY A 47 -38.93 -11.23 22.60
CA GLY A 47 -38.43 -11.61 21.27
C GLY A 47 -38.24 -10.42 20.32
N THR A 48 -39.12 -9.42 20.37
CA THR A 48 -38.98 -8.18 19.60
C THR A 48 -37.84 -7.28 20.10
N ILE A 49 -37.67 -7.14 21.43
CA ILE A 49 -36.54 -6.40 22.02
C ILE A 49 -35.21 -7.09 21.69
N ASP A 50 -35.13 -8.41 21.86
CA ASP A 50 -33.91 -9.18 21.56
C ASP A 50 -33.58 -9.10 20.06
N SER A 51 -34.60 -9.13 19.19
CA SER A 51 -34.45 -8.90 17.74
C SER A 51 -33.99 -7.48 17.41
N ALA A 52 -34.50 -6.46 18.11
CA ALA A 52 -34.07 -5.07 17.95
C ALA A 52 -32.62 -4.85 18.44
N ASN A 53 -32.24 -5.46 19.57
CA ASN A 53 -30.86 -5.43 20.07
C ASN A 53 -29.90 -6.14 19.11
N ASN A 54 -30.29 -7.30 18.58
CA ASN A 54 -29.50 -8.02 17.56
C ASN A 54 -29.38 -7.22 16.27
N LEU A 55 -30.42 -6.50 15.84
CA LEU A 55 -30.38 -5.61 14.69
C LEU A 55 -29.41 -4.44 14.92
N VAL A 56 -29.46 -3.79 16.10
CA VAL A 56 -28.53 -2.71 16.45
C VAL A 56 -27.08 -3.21 16.49
N SER A 57 -26.84 -4.38 17.09
CA SER A 57 -25.51 -5.00 17.09
C SER A 57 -25.03 -5.37 15.69
N SER A 58 -25.93 -5.88 14.83
CA SER A 58 -25.61 -6.18 13.43
C SER A 58 -25.30 -4.92 12.62
N VAL A 59 -26.02 -3.82 12.87
CA VAL A 59 -25.77 -2.52 12.23
C VAL A 59 -24.45 -1.92 12.70
N ASN A 60 -24.11 -2.05 13.98
CA ASN A 60 -22.79 -1.65 14.48
C ASN A 60 -21.68 -2.49 13.84
N GLY A 61 -21.82 -3.82 13.77
CA GLY A 61 -20.86 -4.67 13.09
C GLY A 61 -20.71 -4.36 11.60
N LEU A 62 -21.81 -3.98 10.92
CA LEU A 62 -21.76 -3.49 9.54
C LEU A 62 -21.06 -2.12 9.42
N LYS A 63 -21.25 -1.21 10.38
CA LYS A 63 -20.55 0.09 10.44
C LYS A 63 -19.05 -0.15 10.60
N ASP A 64 -18.66 -1.00 11.54
CA ASP A 64 -17.26 -1.31 11.83
C ASP A 64 -16.58 -1.96 10.63
N ASN A 65 -17.21 -2.99 10.03
CA ASN A 65 -16.71 -3.63 8.82
C ASN A 65 -16.61 -2.68 7.62
N PHE A 66 -17.55 -1.73 7.48
CA PHE A 66 -17.50 -0.74 6.40
C PHE A 66 -16.37 0.26 6.60
N LEU A 67 -16.17 0.76 7.83
CA LEU A 67 -15.07 1.67 8.16
C LEU A 67 -13.71 0.99 7.98
N GLU A 68 -13.59 -0.25 8.43
CA GLU A 68 -12.38 -1.06 8.24
C GLU A 68 -12.12 -1.35 6.76
N SER A 69 -13.16 -1.72 5.99
CA SER A 69 -13.05 -1.91 4.54
C SER A 69 -12.60 -0.63 3.83
N LYS A 70 -13.12 0.54 4.24
CA LYS A 70 -12.70 1.84 3.68
C LYS A 70 -11.27 2.19 4.05
N LYS A 71 -10.86 1.92 5.30
CA LYS A 71 -9.49 2.11 5.74
C LYS A 71 -8.53 1.23 4.94
N LEU A 72 -8.84 -0.06 4.79
CA LEU A 72 -8.07 -1.00 3.96
C LEU A 72 -8.00 -0.56 2.50
N GLN A 73 -9.09 -0.05 1.94
CA GLN A 73 -9.11 0.49 0.58
C GLN A 73 -8.13 1.66 0.44
N ILE A 74 -8.18 2.65 1.34
CA ILE A 74 -7.29 3.81 1.33
C ILE A 74 -5.82 3.40 1.51
N GLU A 75 -5.55 2.50 2.47
CA GLU A 75 -4.19 1.97 2.69
C GLU A 75 -3.65 1.24 1.45
N THR A 76 -4.51 0.47 0.78
CA THR A 76 -4.17 -0.22 -0.46
C THR A 76 -3.86 0.78 -1.57
N GLU A 77 -4.68 1.81 -1.75
CA GLU A 77 -4.45 2.85 -2.75
C GLU A 77 -3.14 3.61 -2.50
N ILE A 78 -2.84 3.94 -1.24
CA ILE A 78 -1.57 4.59 -0.85
C ILE A 78 -0.38 3.67 -1.16
N LYS A 79 -0.44 2.39 -0.74
CA LYS A 79 0.61 1.41 -1.00
C LYS A 79 0.82 1.20 -2.51
N LEU A 80 -0.26 1.11 -3.28
CA LEU A 80 -0.21 0.94 -4.73
C LEU A 80 0.42 2.16 -5.42
N LYS A 81 0.07 3.38 -4.98
CA LYS A 81 0.71 4.61 -5.49
C LYS A 81 2.19 4.69 -5.14
N LYS A 82 2.59 4.24 -3.94
CA LYS A 82 3.99 4.14 -3.54
C LYS A 82 4.75 3.18 -4.46
N ILE A 83 4.21 1.97 -4.69
CA ILE A 83 4.80 0.96 -5.60
C ILE A 83 4.94 1.52 -7.01
N GLN A 84 3.92 2.21 -7.53
CA GLN A 84 3.97 2.82 -8.86
C GLN A 84 5.09 3.87 -8.97
N ASN A 85 5.24 4.74 -7.96
CA ASN A 85 6.30 5.75 -7.94
C ASN A 85 7.70 5.12 -7.84
N GLU A 86 7.85 4.08 -7.02
CA GLU A 86 9.11 3.34 -6.90
C GLU A 86 9.47 2.65 -8.22
N HIS A 87 8.50 2.02 -8.88
CA HIS A 87 8.69 1.39 -10.19
C HIS A 87 9.11 2.39 -11.26
N GLN A 88 8.47 3.57 -11.32
CA GLN A 88 8.87 4.63 -12.24
C GLN A 88 10.29 5.13 -11.97
N THR A 89 10.64 5.30 -10.70
CA THR A 89 11.99 5.73 -10.28
C THR A 89 13.04 4.72 -10.68
N ASN A 90 12.80 3.43 -10.43
CA ASN A 90 13.69 2.35 -10.80
C ASN A 90 13.89 2.28 -12.32
N ASN A 91 12.81 2.38 -13.09
CA ASN A 91 12.89 2.38 -14.56
C ASN A 91 13.70 3.56 -15.10
N ARG A 92 13.58 4.74 -14.48
CA ARG A 92 14.41 5.90 -14.84
C ARG A 92 15.89 5.62 -14.57
N ILE A 93 16.22 5.11 -13.37
CA ILE A 93 17.61 4.78 -13.00
C ILE A 93 18.19 3.72 -13.94
N ILE A 94 17.45 2.66 -14.22
CA ILE A 94 17.81 1.63 -15.19
C ILE A 94 18.14 2.27 -16.55
N SER A 95 17.21 3.08 -17.06
CA SER A 95 17.37 3.72 -18.37
C SER A 95 18.59 4.65 -18.42
N GLU A 96 18.85 5.40 -17.35
CA GLU A 96 20.01 6.28 -17.23
C GLU A 96 21.33 5.50 -17.19
N GLU A 97 21.43 4.44 -16.39
CA GLU A 97 22.66 3.65 -16.26
C GLU A 97 22.97 2.85 -17.53
N TYR A 98 21.98 2.20 -18.15
CA TYR A 98 22.18 1.56 -19.46
C TYR A 98 22.47 2.59 -20.56
N GLY A 99 21.90 3.79 -20.47
CA GLY A 99 22.25 4.91 -21.35
C GLY A 99 23.72 5.33 -21.23
N LYS A 100 24.25 5.43 -20.01
CA LYS A 100 25.67 5.71 -19.75
C LYS A 100 26.57 4.59 -20.30
N GLN A 101 26.19 3.33 -20.11
CA GLN A 101 26.93 2.19 -20.67
C GLN A 101 27.01 2.24 -22.19
N LYS A 102 25.89 2.55 -22.86
CA LYS A 102 25.85 2.72 -24.31
C LYS A 102 26.83 3.80 -24.76
N VAL A 103 26.77 4.99 -24.16
CA VAL A 103 27.67 6.10 -24.50
C VAL A 103 29.14 5.73 -24.27
N ALA A 104 29.45 5.01 -23.19
CA ALA A 104 30.81 4.54 -22.91
C ALA A 104 31.28 3.51 -23.95
N MET A 105 30.40 2.58 -24.35
CA MET A 105 30.68 1.58 -25.38
C MET A 105 30.92 2.24 -26.76
N ASP A 106 30.07 3.21 -27.13
CA ASP A 106 30.19 3.96 -28.39
C ASP A 106 31.53 4.73 -28.45
N LYS A 107 31.94 5.35 -27.33
CA LYS A 107 33.25 6.01 -27.22
C LYS A 107 34.40 5.01 -27.35
N ALA A 108 34.33 3.88 -26.64
CA ALA A 108 35.36 2.84 -26.74
C ALA A 108 35.46 2.28 -28.17
N SER A 109 34.34 2.10 -28.86
CA SER A 109 34.29 1.72 -30.28
C SER A 109 34.98 2.74 -31.17
N THR A 110 34.75 4.03 -30.92
CA THR A 110 35.39 5.10 -31.68
C THR A 110 36.92 5.05 -31.53
N VAL A 111 37.42 4.78 -30.31
CA VAL A 111 38.86 4.63 -30.06
C VAL A 111 39.45 3.43 -30.81
N VAL A 112 38.74 2.30 -30.85
CA VAL A 112 39.15 1.13 -31.65
C VAL A 112 39.18 1.47 -33.14
N ASP A 113 38.14 2.11 -33.66
CA ASP A 113 38.06 2.51 -35.08
C ASP A 113 39.20 3.46 -35.47
N GLU A 114 39.54 4.42 -34.61
CA GLU A 114 40.69 5.30 -34.81
C GLU A 114 42.01 4.52 -34.82
N GLY A 115 42.17 3.58 -33.88
CA GLY A 115 43.34 2.71 -33.82
C GLY A 115 43.50 1.87 -35.09
N LEU A 116 42.40 1.27 -35.58
CA LEU A 116 42.40 0.48 -36.82
C LEU A 116 42.72 1.33 -38.06
N ARG A 117 42.24 2.58 -38.13
CA ARG A 117 42.57 3.50 -39.24
C ARG A 117 44.01 3.98 -39.22
N GLY A 118 44.58 4.13 -38.02
CA GLY A 118 45.95 4.60 -37.81
C GLY A 118 46.99 3.49 -37.72
N ASP A 119 46.58 2.22 -37.77
CA ASP A 119 47.41 1.04 -37.46
C ASP A 119 48.09 1.13 -36.08
N ASP A 120 47.41 1.76 -35.12
CA ASP A 120 47.88 2.03 -33.76
C ASP A 120 47.33 0.95 -32.80
N ILE A 121 48.16 -0.06 -32.55
CA ILE A 121 47.84 -1.20 -31.69
C ILE A 121 47.54 -0.77 -30.24
N GLU A 122 48.18 0.27 -29.72
CA GLU A 122 47.96 0.71 -28.35
C GLU A 122 46.56 1.31 -28.20
N LYS A 123 46.10 2.11 -29.17
CA LYS A 123 44.70 2.60 -29.20
C LYS A 123 43.68 1.48 -29.32
N ILE A 124 43.95 0.49 -30.17
CA ILE A 124 43.06 -0.69 -30.29
C ILE A 124 42.94 -1.38 -28.93
N ARG A 125 44.06 -1.59 -28.24
CA ARG A 125 44.11 -2.21 -26.91
C ARG A 125 43.37 -1.40 -25.86
N GLU A 126 43.56 -0.08 -25.85
CA GLU A 126 42.87 0.84 -24.95
C GLU A 126 41.34 0.76 -25.14
N GLY A 127 40.87 0.84 -26.39
CA GLY A 127 39.46 0.73 -26.72
C GLY A 127 38.86 -0.61 -26.31
N LEU A 128 39.53 -1.72 -26.59
CA LEU A 128 39.07 -3.06 -26.18
C LEU A 128 39.04 -3.26 -24.65
N ASN A 129 40.03 -2.71 -23.94
CA ASN A 129 40.04 -2.70 -22.48
C ASN A 129 38.86 -1.89 -21.92
N ALA A 130 38.57 -0.72 -22.51
CA ALA A 130 37.43 0.09 -22.13
C ALA A 130 36.10 -0.63 -22.38
N MET A 131 35.93 -1.29 -23.54
CA MET A 131 34.75 -2.13 -23.82
C MET A 131 34.59 -3.25 -22.80
N THR A 132 35.68 -3.93 -22.44
CA THR A 132 35.68 -5.00 -21.45
C THR A 132 35.24 -4.50 -20.08
N ASN A 133 35.71 -3.32 -19.67
CA ASN A 133 35.31 -2.70 -18.41
C ASN A 133 33.82 -2.33 -18.40
N VAL A 134 33.27 -1.83 -19.51
CA VAL A 134 31.84 -1.54 -19.64
C VAL A 134 31.02 -2.83 -19.59
N ALA A 135 31.44 -3.89 -20.28
CA ALA A 135 30.75 -5.19 -20.31
C ALA A 135 30.74 -5.88 -18.94
N ASN A 136 31.80 -5.72 -18.15
CA ASN A 136 31.91 -6.28 -16.80
C ASN A 136 31.21 -5.42 -15.72
N HIS A 137 30.71 -4.23 -16.08
CA HIS A 137 29.99 -3.39 -15.14
C HIS A 137 28.52 -3.82 -15.05
N ASN A 138 28.07 -4.20 -13.85
CA ASN A 138 26.65 -4.38 -13.57
C ASN A 138 26.06 -3.04 -13.06
N PRO A 139 25.22 -2.35 -13.86
CA PRO A 139 24.65 -1.06 -13.49
C PRO A 139 23.67 -1.16 -12.31
N MET A 140 23.22 -2.37 -11.97
CA MET A 140 22.17 -2.60 -10.98
C MET A 140 22.69 -2.89 -9.57
N VAL A 141 24.01 -2.98 -9.35
CA VAL A 141 24.60 -3.36 -8.05
C VAL A 141 24.12 -2.45 -6.91
N LYS A 142 24.03 -1.13 -7.16
CA LYS A 142 23.55 -0.18 -6.15
C LYS A 142 22.06 -0.36 -5.83
N LEU A 143 21.23 -0.58 -6.86
CA LEU A 143 19.80 -0.79 -6.66
C LEU A 143 19.55 -2.13 -5.95
N GLN A 144 20.29 -3.16 -6.31
CA GLN A 144 20.25 -4.46 -5.64
C GLN A 144 20.54 -4.32 -4.16
N LYS A 145 21.62 -3.61 -3.78
CA LYS A 145 21.95 -3.36 -2.38
C LYS A 145 20.84 -2.62 -1.62
N GLN A 146 20.21 -1.62 -2.24
CA GLN A 146 19.10 -0.89 -1.64
C GLN A 146 17.84 -1.75 -1.46
N ILE A 147 17.59 -2.70 -2.38
CA ILE A 147 16.51 -3.67 -2.25
C ILE A 147 16.83 -4.63 -1.11
N ASP A 148 18.05 -5.17 -1.06
CA ASP A 148 18.49 -6.11 -0.03
C ASP A 148 18.40 -5.48 1.37
N GLU A 149 18.89 -4.24 1.54
CA GLU A 149 18.80 -3.48 2.80
C GLU A 149 17.33 -3.26 3.23
N LYS A 150 16.45 -2.87 2.31
CA LYS A 150 15.02 -2.72 2.61
C LYS A 150 14.36 -4.04 3.00
N LEU A 151 14.70 -5.13 2.32
CA LEU A 151 14.14 -6.45 2.59
C LEU A 151 14.54 -6.94 3.98
N GLU A 152 15.79 -6.68 4.37
CA GLU A 152 16.32 -6.99 5.69
C GLU A 152 15.65 -6.14 6.78
N GLU A 153 15.44 -4.84 6.55
CA GLU A 153 14.68 -3.98 7.46
C GLU A 153 13.21 -4.44 7.63
N ASP A 154 12.54 -4.79 6.53
CA ASP A 154 11.14 -5.25 6.56
C ASP A 154 11.01 -6.63 7.23
N LEU A 155 11.95 -7.55 6.98
CA LEU A 155 11.99 -8.84 7.67
C LEU A 155 12.21 -8.67 9.18
N ASN A 156 13.12 -7.77 9.59
CA ASN A 156 13.39 -7.53 11.00
C ASN A 156 12.21 -6.84 11.71
N LYS A 157 11.45 -5.98 11.03
CA LYS A 157 10.23 -5.38 11.61
C LYS A 157 9.08 -6.37 11.78
N ASN A 158 8.89 -7.30 10.85
CA ASN A 158 7.81 -8.30 10.93
C ASN A 158 8.10 -9.44 11.94
N LEU A 159 9.31 -9.51 12.49
CA LEU A 159 9.66 -10.46 13.56
C LEU A 159 9.37 -9.90 14.97
N ASP A 160 9.25 -8.57 15.10
CA ASP A 160 8.84 -7.89 16.34
C ASP A 160 7.31 -7.67 16.41
N ASP A 161 6.57 -8.05 15.36
CA ASP A 161 5.11 -8.11 15.41
C ASP A 161 4.72 -9.37 16.21
N ASP A 162 4.33 -9.16 17.46
CA ASP A 162 3.73 -10.11 18.42
C ASP A 162 2.48 -10.86 17.86
N ASP A 163 2.11 -10.64 16.60
CA ASP A 163 0.98 -11.26 15.89
C ASP A 163 1.18 -12.76 15.57
N PHE A 164 2.35 -13.33 15.87
CA PHE A 164 2.61 -14.78 15.82
C PHE A 164 2.83 -15.44 17.19
N ILE A 165 2.42 -14.82 18.31
CA ILE A 165 2.25 -15.57 19.55
C ILE A 165 1.06 -16.51 19.37
N ILE A 166 1.33 -17.74 18.91
CA ILE A 166 0.44 -18.87 19.13
C ILE A 166 0.46 -19.10 20.65
N GLU A 167 -0.60 -18.67 21.32
CA GLU A 167 -0.89 -19.05 22.70
C GLU A 167 -1.05 -20.59 22.72
N ILE A 168 -0.07 -21.31 23.29
CA ILE A 168 -0.11 -22.77 23.51
C ILE A 168 -0.77 -23.05 24.87
#